data_AF-A0A1I5Q3B3-F1
#
_entry.id   AF-A0A1I5Q3B3-F1
#
_cell.length_a   1.000
_cell.length_b   1.000
_cell.length_c   1.000
_cell.angle_alpha   90.00
_cell.angle_beta   90.00
_cell.angle_gamma   90.00
#
_symmetry.space_group_name_H-M   'P 1'
#
loop_
_entity.id
_entity.type
_entity.pdbx_description
1 polymer ?
#
loop_
_entity_poly.entity_id
_entity_poly.type
_entity_poly.pdbx_seq_one_letter_code
_entity_poly.pdbx_strand_id
1 'polypeptide(L)'
;MKYCSSLLGLALGLSSLSAFANVDLHDAYARAMPPSAPNSAAFMTLENTTSNNISLISATSPAAGKVELHSHVMHDGLMKMRQVKEIEVPANGKVVLEPGGLHVMFFDLASPMKEGNEVLLSLTFSDGSKINQNIPVKKIMMGKMHKHKSKDHH
;
A
#
# COMPACT_ATOMS: atom_id res chain seq x y z
N MET A 1 -4.44 -17.67 -67.29
CA MET A 1 -5.37 -16.90 -66.43
C MET A 1 -5.57 -17.73 -65.16
N LYS A 2 -5.12 -17.33 -63.97
CA LYS A 2 -5.43 -16.09 -63.25
C LYS A 2 -4.29 -15.76 -62.27
N TYR A 3 -4.00 -14.46 -62.15
CA TYR A 3 -2.87 -13.91 -61.43
C TYR A 3 -3.03 -14.02 -59.92
N CYS A 4 -1.93 -14.39 -59.27
CA CYS A 4 -1.66 -14.20 -57.85
C CYS A 4 -1.57 -12.69 -57.57
N SER A 5 -2.32 -12.17 -56.60
CA SER A 5 -2.14 -10.80 -56.12
C SER A 5 -2.28 -10.76 -54.61
N SER A 6 -1.12 -10.69 -53.96
CA SER A 6 -0.93 -10.28 -52.57
C SER A 6 -1.49 -8.88 -52.35
N LEU A 7 -2.25 -8.69 -51.27
CA LEU A 7 -2.47 -7.38 -50.68
C LEU A 7 -1.89 -7.37 -49.26
N LEU A 8 -0.95 -6.45 -49.11
CA LEU A 8 -0.01 -6.23 -48.03
C LEU A 8 -0.75 -5.76 -46.77
N GLY A 9 -0.69 -6.54 -45.69
CA GLY A 9 -1.23 -6.16 -44.38
C GLY A 9 -0.32 -5.14 -43.68
N LEU A 10 -0.86 -3.95 -43.39
CA LEU A 10 -0.21 -2.97 -42.52
C LEU A 10 -0.69 -3.20 -41.07
N ALA A 11 0.02 -4.06 -40.34
CA ALA A 11 -0.22 -4.27 -38.92
C ALA A 11 0.39 -3.10 -38.13
N LEU A 12 -0.45 -2.18 -37.63
CA LEU A 12 -0.06 -1.22 -36.60
C LEU A 12 0.17 -1.99 -35.30
N GLY A 13 1.44 -2.28 -35.00
CA GLY A 13 1.84 -2.85 -33.72
C GLY A 13 1.61 -1.86 -32.59
N LEU A 14 0.58 -2.09 -31.77
CA LEU A 14 0.46 -1.48 -30.45
C LEU A 14 1.60 -2.03 -29.59
N SER A 15 2.69 -1.27 -29.47
CA SER A 15 3.72 -1.56 -28.50
C SER A 15 3.18 -1.19 -27.12
N SER A 16 2.74 -2.19 -26.36
CA SER A 16 2.38 -2.03 -24.95
C SER A 16 3.62 -1.55 -24.19
N LEU A 17 3.63 -0.27 -23.80
CA LEU A 17 4.64 0.27 -22.91
C LEU A 17 4.39 -0.32 -21.52
N SER A 18 5.07 -1.42 -21.21
CA SER A 18 5.09 -1.96 -19.85
C SER A 18 5.69 -0.90 -18.94
N ALA A 19 4.85 -0.27 -18.12
CA ALA A 19 5.31 0.59 -17.05
C ALA A 19 6.06 -0.28 -16.04
N PHE A 20 7.40 -0.26 -16.10
CA PHE A 20 8.21 -0.80 -15.02
C PHE A 20 7.98 0.07 -13.79
N ALA A 21 7.45 -0.53 -12.72
CA ALA A 21 7.46 0.12 -11.42
C ALA A 21 8.90 0.08 -10.89
N ASN A 22 9.43 1.24 -10.50
CA ASN A 22 10.79 1.38 -9.96
C ASN A 22 10.89 0.92 -8.49
N VAL A 23 9.73 0.69 -7.87
CA VAL A 23 9.58 0.22 -6.50
C VAL A 23 8.81 -1.08 -6.53
N ASP A 24 9.34 -2.11 -5.88
CA ASP A 24 8.69 -3.39 -5.70
C ASP A 24 7.85 -3.39 -4.41
N LEU A 25 6.67 -4.02 -4.48
CA LEU A 25 5.74 -4.18 -3.36
C LEU A 25 5.80 -5.62 -2.85
N HIS A 26 6.12 -5.79 -1.57
CA HIS A 26 6.17 -7.09 -0.91
C HIS A 26 5.23 -7.17 0.28
N ASP A 27 4.75 -8.39 0.55
CA ASP A 27 3.97 -8.75 1.73
C ASP A 27 2.79 -7.82 2.03
N ALA A 28 2.18 -7.24 1.00
CA ALA A 28 1.12 -6.26 1.17
C ALA A 28 -0.18 -6.93 1.67
N TYR A 29 -0.83 -6.30 2.65
CA TYR A 29 -2.14 -6.73 3.14
C TYR A 29 -2.89 -5.57 3.79
N ALA A 30 -4.23 -5.63 3.72
CA ALA A 30 -5.11 -4.75 4.46
C ALA A 30 -5.60 -5.44 5.74
N ARG A 31 -5.86 -4.65 6.79
CA ARG A 31 -6.39 -5.16 8.05
C ARG A 31 -7.88 -5.47 7.92
N ALA A 32 -8.26 -6.67 8.35
CA ALA A 32 -9.66 -7.03 8.52
C ALA A 32 -10.28 -6.23 9.68
N MET A 33 -11.48 -5.69 9.48
CA MET A 33 -12.19 -4.88 10.47
C MET A 33 -13.63 -5.37 10.69
N PRO A 34 -14.21 -5.16 11.88
CA PRO A 34 -15.64 -5.43 12.11
C PRO A 34 -16.53 -4.65 11.13
N PRO A 35 -17.75 -5.13 10.81
CA PRO A 35 -18.64 -4.48 9.84
C PRO A 35 -18.99 -3.01 10.13
N SER A 36 -18.93 -2.59 11.41
CA SER A 36 -19.23 -1.23 11.83
C SER A 36 -18.02 -0.28 11.82
N ALA A 37 -16.82 -0.78 11.51
CA ALA A 37 -15.62 0.04 11.53
C ALA A 37 -15.59 0.95 10.29
N PRO A 38 -15.48 2.28 10.47
CA PRO A 38 -15.46 3.22 9.34
C PRO A 38 -14.11 3.23 8.61
N ASN A 39 -13.05 2.75 9.26
CA ASN A 39 -11.66 2.91 8.82
C ASN A 39 -10.89 1.58 8.91
N SER A 40 -9.83 1.47 8.11
CA SER A 40 -8.86 0.37 8.19
C SER A 40 -7.44 0.87 7.85
N ALA A 41 -6.46 -0.04 7.84
CA ALA A 41 -5.08 0.23 7.46
C ALA A 41 -4.53 -0.87 6.56
N ALA A 42 -3.57 -0.54 5.69
CA ALA A 42 -2.73 -1.50 4.98
C ALA A 42 -1.25 -1.35 5.32
N PHE A 43 -0.58 -2.48 5.22
CA PHE A 43 0.80 -2.72 5.59
C PHE A 43 1.48 -3.42 4.42
N MET A 44 2.75 -3.13 4.20
CA MET A 44 3.54 -3.62 3.06
C MET A 44 5.01 -3.31 3.27
N THR A 45 5.89 -3.96 2.51
CA THR A 45 7.27 -3.54 2.34
C THR A 45 7.44 -2.95 0.95
N LEU A 46 8.08 -1.78 0.86
CA LEU A 46 8.45 -1.13 -0.40
C LEU A 46 9.96 -1.24 -0.57
N GLU A 47 10.39 -1.73 -1.73
CA GLU A 47 11.81 -1.88 -2.08
C GLU A 47 12.12 -1.06 -3.33
N ASN A 48 13.03 -0.11 -3.22
CA ASN A 48 13.46 0.72 -4.34
C ASN A 48 14.76 0.13 -4.92
N THR A 49 14.69 -0.37 -6.15
CA THR A 49 15.82 -0.98 -6.85
C THR A 49 16.64 0.02 -7.66
N THR A 50 16.28 1.30 -7.62
CA THR A 50 16.98 2.37 -8.35
C THR A 50 18.08 3.02 -7.51
N SER A 51 18.94 3.78 -8.19
CA SER A 51 20.01 4.56 -7.55
C SER A 51 19.57 5.91 -6.99
N ASN A 52 18.29 6.26 -7.06
CA ASN A 52 17.75 7.54 -6.57
C ASN A 52 16.72 7.29 -5.47
N ASN A 53 16.60 8.20 -4.51
CA ASN A 53 15.53 8.12 -3.51
C ASN A 53 14.18 8.37 -4.19
N ILE A 54 13.18 7.58 -3.84
CA ILE A 54 11.81 7.68 -4.37
C ILE A 54 10.86 7.77 -3.19
N SER A 55 9.93 8.72 -3.20
CA SER A 55 8.94 8.87 -2.15
C SER A 55 7.59 8.34 -2.59
N LEU A 56 6.91 7.56 -1.74
CA LEU A 56 5.48 7.31 -1.86
C LEU A 56 4.75 8.60 -1.46
N ILE A 57 4.07 9.24 -2.42
CA ILE A 57 3.44 10.56 -2.21
C ILE A 57 1.91 10.48 -2.11
N SER A 58 1.31 9.40 -2.57
CA SER A 58 -0.13 9.18 -2.42
C SER A 58 -0.51 7.73 -2.56
N ALA A 59 -1.64 7.38 -1.93
CA ALA A 59 -2.32 6.12 -2.09
C ALA A 59 -3.81 6.37 -2.33
N THR A 60 -4.46 5.53 -3.13
CA THR A 60 -5.90 5.59 -3.40
C THR A 60 -6.50 4.18 -3.47
N SER A 61 -7.80 4.09 -3.26
CA SER A 61 -8.56 2.84 -3.41
C SER A 61 -10.03 3.16 -3.64
N PRO A 62 -10.73 2.45 -4.54
CA PRO A 62 -12.18 2.59 -4.69
C PRO A 62 -12.96 2.07 -3.47
N ALA A 63 -12.32 1.34 -2.55
CA ALA A 63 -12.95 0.80 -1.35
C ALA A 63 -13.13 1.84 -0.22
N ALA A 64 -12.58 3.04 -0.35
CA ALA A 64 -12.55 4.06 0.68
C ALA A 64 -12.79 5.45 0.09
N GLY A 65 -13.50 6.32 0.82
CA GLY A 65 -13.67 7.72 0.44
C GLY A 65 -12.37 8.52 0.46
N LYS A 66 -11.45 8.15 1.36
CA LYS A 66 -10.12 8.78 1.46
C LYS A 66 -9.06 7.77 1.87
N VAL A 67 -7.86 7.92 1.31
CA VAL A 67 -6.68 7.12 1.68
C VAL A 67 -5.51 8.06 1.99
N GLU A 68 -4.82 7.81 3.09
CA GLU A 68 -3.76 8.69 3.60
C GLU A 68 -2.52 7.89 4.03
N LEU A 69 -1.36 8.54 4.00
CA LEU A 69 -0.11 8.00 4.53
C LEU A 69 0.07 8.46 5.97
N HIS A 70 0.35 7.55 6.90
CA HIS A 70 0.43 7.83 8.33
C HIS A 70 1.71 7.27 8.93
N SER A 71 2.18 7.92 10.00
CA SER A 71 3.27 7.47 10.85
C SER A 71 2.84 7.50 12.32
N HIS A 72 3.50 6.70 13.15
CA HIS A 72 3.43 6.83 14.59
C HIS A 72 4.61 7.67 15.06
N VAL A 73 4.33 8.78 15.72
CA VAL A 73 5.36 9.63 16.33
C VAL A 73 5.21 9.51 17.84
N MET A 74 6.31 9.17 18.53
CA MET A 74 6.37 9.31 19.99
C MET A 74 6.41 10.80 20.33
N HIS A 75 5.39 11.27 21.03
CA HIS A 75 5.35 12.63 21.54
C HIS A 75 4.95 12.55 23.02
N ASP A 76 5.83 13.01 23.91
CA ASP A 76 5.66 13.00 25.36
C ASP A 76 5.31 11.61 25.94
N GLY A 77 5.98 10.56 25.44
CA GLY A 77 5.74 9.18 25.88
C GLY A 77 4.44 8.55 25.36
N LEU A 78 3.66 9.27 24.54
CA LEU A 78 2.45 8.78 23.90
C LEU A 78 2.70 8.57 22.40
N MET A 79 2.36 7.38 21.91
CA MET A 79 2.31 7.08 20.47
C MET A 79 1.11 7.80 19.86
N LYS A 80 1.36 8.77 18.97
CA LYS A 80 0.32 9.47 18.22
C LYS A 80 0.41 9.10 16.75
N MET A 81 -0.71 8.65 16.18
CA MET A 81 -0.87 8.53 14.73
C MET A 81 -0.95 9.93 14.11
N ARG A 82 -0.16 10.16 13.07
CA ARG A 82 -0.14 11.44 12.34
C ARG A 82 -0.02 11.17 10.86
N GLN A 83 -0.82 11.88 10.06
CA GLN A 83 -0.67 11.91 8.62
C GLN A 83 0.71 12.48 8.23
N VAL A 84 1.38 11.82 7.30
CA VAL A 84 2.61 12.29 6.64
C VAL A 84 2.31 12.64 5.19
N LYS A 85 3.07 13.58 4.63
CA LYS A 85 2.90 14.00 3.23
C LYS A 85 3.43 12.96 2.26
N GLU A 86 4.50 12.29 2.65
CA GLU A 86 5.18 11.29 1.84
C GLU A 86 5.95 10.31 2.74
N ILE A 87 6.31 9.17 2.16
CA ILE A 87 7.16 8.15 2.80
C ILE A 87 8.34 7.90 1.86
N GLU A 88 9.55 8.23 2.31
CA GLU A 88 10.76 8.00 1.53
C GLU A 88 11.11 6.50 1.45
N VAL A 89 11.42 6.03 0.25
CA VAL A 89 12.01 4.72 -0.04
C VAL A 89 13.45 4.97 -0.55
N PRO A 90 14.48 4.77 0.29
CA PRO A 90 15.86 5.09 -0.06
C PRO A 90 16.34 4.34 -1.31
N ALA A 91 17.25 4.94 -2.08
CA ALA A 91 17.92 4.27 -3.20
C ALA A 91 18.52 2.92 -2.77
N ASN A 92 18.30 1.86 -3.56
CA ASN A 92 18.71 0.49 -3.25
C ASN A 92 18.30 0.03 -1.83
N GLY A 93 17.18 0.57 -1.33
CA GLY A 93 16.77 0.44 0.05
C GLY A 93 15.32 -0.01 0.19
N LYS A 94 14.90 -0.24 1.43
CA LYS A 94 13.54 -0.67 1.76
C LYS A 94 12.94 0.19 2.85
N VAL A 95 11.62 0.34 2.83
CA VAL A 95 10.83 0.86 3.94
C VAL A 95 9.71 -0.12 4.27
N VAL A 96 9.51 -0.36 5.56
CA VAL A 96 8.49 -1.27 6.08
C VAL A 96 7.34 -0.45 6.64
N LEU A 97 6.14 -0.71 6.12
CA LEU A 97 4.89 -0.19 6.64
C LEU A 97 4.23 -1.29 7.48
N GLU A 98 4.22 -1.13 8.80
CA GLU A 98 3.81 -2.14 9.76
C GLU A 98 2.95 -1.56 10.92
N PRO A 99 2.21 -2.42 11.65
CA PRO A 99 1.45 -1.98 12.81
C PRO A 99 2.34 -1.27 13.85
N GLY A 100 1.94 -0.05 14.24
CA GLY A 100 2.73 0.77 15.17
C GLY A 100 3.83 1.60 14.51
N GLY A 101 4.03 1.50 13.19
CA GLY A 101 4.96 2.30 12.42
C GLY A 101 4.27 3.09 11.31
N LEU A 102 4.91 3.14 10.14
CA LEU A 102 4.32 3.70 8.92
C LEU A 102 3.20 2.80 8.40
N HIS A 103 2.15 3.37 7.83
CA HIS A 103 1.04 2.60 7.25
C HIS A 103 0.17 3.47 6.33
N VAL A 104 -0.63 2.80 5.49
CA VAL A 104 -1.64 3.44 4.65
C VAL A 104 -3.00 3.34 5.34
N MET A 105 -3.61 4.46 5.68
CA MET A 105 -4.93 4.52 6.31
C MET A 105 -6.04 4.65 5.27
N PHE A 106 -7.12 3.89 5.44
CA PHE A 106 -8.36 3.98 4.69
C PHE A 106 -9.42 4.60 5.58
N PHE A 107 -10.07 5.66 5.11
CA PHE A 107 -11.17 6.33 5.76
C PHE A 107 -12.45 6.22 4.93
N ASP A 108 -13.59 6.21 5.62
CA ASP A 108 -14.91 6.15 5.01
C ASP A 108 -15.04 4.94 4.07
N LEU A 109 -14.85 3.75 4.63
CA LEU A 109 -14.94 2.50 3.89
C LEU A 109 -16.32 2.34 3.25
N ALA A 110 -16.33 2.15 1.92
CA ALA A 110 -17.55 1.90 1.16
C ALA A 110 -18.15 0.51 1.46
N SER A 111 -17.32 -0.42 1.94
CA SER A 111 -17.73 -1.75 2.35
C SER A 111 -16.77 -2.32 3.40
N PRO A 112 -17.22 -3.20 4.31
CA PRO A 112 -16.35 -3.79 5.31
C PRO A 112 -15.18 -4.56 4.69
N MET A 113 -13.96 -4.29 5.17
CA MET A 113 -12.77 -5.09 4.87
C MET A 113 -12.83 -6.41 5.65
N LYS A 114 -13.36 -7.46 5.02
CA LYS A 114 -13.50 -8.80 5.60
C LYS A 114 -12.32 -9.68 5.23
N GLU A 115 -11.88 -10.50 6.18
CA GLU A 115 -10.82 -11.50 5.95
C GLU A 115 -11.15 -12.41 4.76
N GLY A 116 -10.14 -12.69 3.94
CA GLY A 116 -10.27 -13.52 2.74
C GLY A 116 -10.71 -12.75 1.48
N ASN A 117 -11.16 -11.50 1.63
CA ASN A 117 -11.36 -10.61 0.48
C ASN A 117 -10.04 -9.97 0.04
N GLU A 118 -10.07 -9.32 -1.11
CA GLU A 118 -9.00 -8.45 -1.59
C GLU A 118 -9.48 -7.01 -1.72
N VAL A 119 -8.56 -6.06 -1.66
CA VAL A 119 -8.82 -4.65 -1.93
C VAL A 119 -7.80 -4.12 -2.93
N LEU A 120 -8.27 -3.39 -3.95
CA LEU A 120 -7.40 -2.70 -4.89
C LEU A 120 -6.73 -1.50 -4.19
N LEU A 121 -5.41 -1.51 -4.13
CA LEU A 121 -4.58 -0.41 -3.64
C LEU A 121 -3.75 0.14 -4.79
N SER A 122 -3.86 1.45 -5.00
CA SER A 122 -3.08 2.21 -5.97
C SER A 122 -2.10 3.11 -5.24
N LEU A 123 -0.81 2.92 -5.49
CA LEU A 123 0.29 3.72 -4.94
C LEU A 123 0.89 4.58 -6.04
N THR A 124 1.15 5.86 -5.76
CA THR A 124 1.83 6.78 -6.69
C THR A 124 3.08 7.34 -6.03
N PHE A 125 4.19 7.27 -6.76
CA PHE A 125 5.50 7.67 -6.30
C PHE A 125 5.95 9.00 -6.91
N SER A 126 6.95 9.64 -6.29
CA SER A 126 7.47 10.96 -6.68
C SER A 126 8.12 11.00 -8.06
N ASP A 127 8.57 9.85 -8.57
CA ASP A 127 9.12 9.68 -9.92
C ASP A 127 8.03 9.51 -11.00
N GLY A 128 6.75 9.56 -10.61
CA GLY A 128 5.60 9.37 -11.48
C GLY A 128 5.20 7.90 -11.68
N SER A 129 5.97 6.94 -11.16
CA SER A 129 5.62 5.52 -11.22
C SER A 129 4.42 5.20 -10.34
N LYS A 130 3.71 4.12 -10.69
CA LYS A 130 2.50 3.68 -10.00
C LYS A 130 2.46 2.17 -9.84
N ILE A 131 1.96 1.72 -8.70
CA ILE A 131 1.63 0.31 -8.44
C ILE A 131 0.13 0.22 -8.24
N ASN A 132 -0.52 -0.69 -8.97
CA ASN A 132 -1.92 -1.03 -8.78
C ASN A 132 -2.00 -2.52 -8.44
N GLN A 133 -2.35 -2.85 -7.21
CA GLN A 133 -2.34 -4.23 -6.76
C GLN A 133 -3.55 -4.54 -5.88
N ASN A 134 -4.17 -5.69 -6.14
CA ASN A 134 -5.12 -6.29 -5.20
C ASN A 134 -4.32 -6.90 -4.04
N ILE A 135 -4.57 -6.40 -2.84
CA ILE A 135 -3.92 -6.89 -1.63
C ILE A 135 -4.93 -7.67 -0.79
N PRO A 136 -4.54 -8.81 -0.20
CA PRO A 136 -5.42 -9.60 0.64
C PRO A 136 -5.78 -8.86 1.93
N VAL A 137 -7.00 -9.07 2.41
CA VAL A 137 -7.45 -8.61 3.71
C VAL A 137 -7.19 -9.73 4.74
N LYS A 138 -6.40 -9.42 5.77
CA LYS A 138 -5.96 -10.38 6.80
C LYS A 138 -6.34 -9.91 8.19
N LYS A 139 -6.69 -10.85 9.08
CA LYS A 139 -6.78 -10.56 10.51
C LYS A 139 -5.37 -10.37 11.07
N ILE A 140 -5.15 -9.24 11.73
CA ILE A 140 -3.93 -9.02 12.51
C ILE A 140 -4.27 -9.41 13.93
N MET A 141 -3.69 -10.51 14.43
CA MET A 141 -3.66 -10.75 15.87
C MET A 141 -2.67 -9.75 16.45
N MET A 142 -3.17 -8.64 17.00
CA MET A 142 -2.37 -7.73 17.80
C MET A 142 -1.76 -8.56 18.94
N GLY A 143 -0.43 -8.73 18.92
CA GLY A 143 0.29 -9.42 19.98
C GLY A 143 -0.14 -8.88 21.35
N LYS A 144 -0.41 -9.80 22.28
CA LYS A 144 -0.87 -9.54 23.65
C LYS A 144 -0.22 -8.27 24.23
N MET A 145 -1.03 -7.28 24.51
CA MET A 145 -0.68 -6.14 25.36
C MET A 145 -0.18 -6.73 26.70
N HIS A 146 1.12 -6.62 26.96
CA HIS A 146 1.70 -7.03 28.23
C HIS A 146 1.06 -6.17 29.33
N LYS A 147 0.10 -6.78 30.03
CA LYS A 147 -0.49 -6.25 31.24
C LYS A 147 0.63 -6.18 32.28
N HIS A 148 1.26 -5.01 32.44
CA HIS A 148 2.16 -4.73 33.56
C HIS A 148 1.34 -4.95 34.85
N LYS A 149 1.55 -6.08 35.51
CA LYS A 149 1.12 -6.26 36.90
C LYS A 149 1.95 -5.28 37.74
N SER A 150 1.34 -4.20 38.20
CA SER A 150 1.81 -3.55 39.42
C SER A 150 1.71 -4.59 40.54
N LYS A 151 2.85 -4.99 41.10
CA LYS A 151 2.92 -5.65 42.41
C LYS A 151 3.22 -4.54 43.40
N ASP A 152 2.18 -4.01 44.03
CA ASP A 152 2.34 -3.22 45.24
C ASP A 152 2.56 -4.20 46.40
N HIS A 153 3.79 -4.25 46.88
CA HIS A 153 4.16 -4.93 48.11
C HIS A 153 3.70 -4.06 49.30
N HIS A 154 2.90 -4.65 50.19
CA HIS A 154 2.71 -4.18 51.56
C HIS A 154 3.87 -4.63 52.44
#